data_AF-A0A4U5P2W1-F1
#
_entry.id   AF-A0A4U5P2W1-F1
#
_cell.length_a   1.000
_cell.length_b   1.000
_cell.length_c   1.000
_cell.angle_alpha   90.00
_cell.angle_beta   90.00
_cell.angle_gamma   90.00
#
_symmetry.space_group_name_H-M   'P 1'
#
loop_
_entity.id
_entity.type
_entity.pdbx_description
1 polymer ?
#
loop_
_entity_poly.entity_id
_entity_poly.type
_entity_poly.pdbx_seq_one_letter_code
_entity_poly.pdbx_strand_id
1 'polypeptide(L)' 'MKLFAVLLFAIVILISLIHAAEKCGPREIWVECGMCESTCEGKPPKCPPKCVARCTCWDGLVRHNKECISSSDCPNQ' A
#
# COMPACT_ATOMS: atom_id res chain seq x y z
N MET A 1 -28.68 -7.32 30.15
CA MET A 1 -27.38 -6.66 30.44
C MET A 1 -26.19 -7.58 30.19
N LYS A 2 -26.13 -8.81 30.74
CA LYS A 2 -25.03 -9.76 30.51
C LYS A 2 -24.84 -10.14 29.03
N LEU A 3 -25.93 -10.41 28.30
CA LEU A 3 -25.87 -10.77 26.88
C LEU A 3 -25.34 -9.62 26.00
N PHE A 4 -25.78 -8.39 26.27
CA PHE A 4 -25.28 -7.19 25.57
C PHE A 4 -23.79 -6.97 25.82
N ALA A 5 -23.32 -7.16 27.07
CA ALA A 5 -21.90 -7.05 27.39
C ALA A 5 -21.06 -8.12 26.68
N VAL A 6 -21.56 -9.36 26.59
CA VAL A 6 -20.89 -10.47 25.87
C VAL A 6 -20.82 -10.19 24.37
N LEU A 7 -21.90 -9.69 23.76
CA LEU A 7 -21.92 -9.35 22.35
C LEU A 7 -20.94 -8.21 22.01
N LEU A 8 -20.89 -7.16 22.84
CA LEU A 8 -19.93 -6.06 22.65
C LEU A 8 -18.48 -6.54 22.77
N PHE A 9 -18.19 -7.40 23.75
CA PHE A 9 -16.84 -7.96 23.93
C PHE A 9 -16.44 -8.86 22.76
N ALA A 10 -17.36 -9.68 22.24
CA ALA A 10 -17.13 -10.51 21.06
C ALA A 10 -16.88 -9.66 19.80
N ILE A 11 -17.63 -8.56 19.60
CA ILE A 11 -17.43 -7.62 18.49
C ILE A 11 -16.05 -6.97 18.56
N VAL A 12 -15.59 -6.54 19.74
CA VAL A 12 -14.25 -5.93 19.91
C VAL A 12 -13.13 -6.93 19.60
N ILE A 13 -13.28 -8.20 20.04
CA ILE A 13 -12.33 -9.27 19.71
C ILE A 13 -12.27 -9.49 18.19
N LEU A 14 -13.44 -9.55 17.52
CA LEU A 14 -13.50 -9.71 16.07
C LEU A 14 -12.86 -8.54 15.32
N ILE A 15 -13.10 -7.29 15.72
CA ILE A 15 -12.50 -6.09 15.10
C ILE A 15 -10.97 -6.09 15.23
N SER A 16 -10.45 -6.56 16.37
CA SER A 16 -9.00 -6.59 16.64
C SER A 16 -8.26 -7.59 15.75
N LEU A 17 -8.92 -8.68 15.33
CA LEU A 17 -8.35 -9.67 14.40
C LEU A 17 -8.26 -9.15 12.95
N ILE A 18 -8.98 -8.08 12.62
CA ILE A 18 -9.06 -7.53 11.25
C ILE A 18 -7.85 -6.63 10.94
N HIS A 19 -7.18 -6.09 11.95
CA HIS A 19 -5.98 -5.25 11.77
C HIS A 19 -4.70 -6.10 11.66
N ALA A 20 -4.72 -7.16 10.87
CA ALA A 20 -3.48 -7.72 10.34
C ALA A 20 -2.90 -6.67 9.38
N ALA A 21 -1.85 -5.96 9.82
CA ALA A 21 -1.22 -4.91 9.04
C ALA A 21 -0.79 -5.45 7.67
N GLU A 22 -1.49 -5.04 6.62
CA GLU A 22 -1.00 -5.18 5.25
C GLU A 22 0.41 -4.59 5.22
N LYS A 23 1.40 -5.40 4.82
CA LYS A 23 2.82 -4.99 4.82
C LYS A 23 3.05 -3.78 3.90
N CYS A 24 2.13 -3.54 2.97
CA CYS A 24 2.16 -2.48 1.98
C CYS A 24 0.80 -1.78 1.87
N GLY A 25 0.78 -0.63 1.22
CA GLY A 25 -0.45 0.10 0.94
C GLY A 25 -1.33 -0.57 -0.12
N PRO A 26 -2.49 0.03 -0.44
CA PRO A 26 -3.34 -0.43 -1.52
C PRO A 26 -2.59 -0.46 -2.86
N ARG A 27 -2.79 -1.52 -3.66
CA ARG A 27 -2.21 -1.69 -4.99
C ARG A 27 -0.68 -1.73 -5.01
N GLU A 28 -0.10 -2.16 -3.89
CA GLU A 28 1.31 -2.41 -3.72
C GLU A 28 1.57 -3.88 -3.41
N ILE A 29 2.79 -4.32 -3.67
CA ILE A 29 3.30 -5.62 -3.31
C ILE A 29 4.67 -5.47 -2.65
N TRP A 30 4.91 -6.26 -1.61
CA TRP A 30 6.24 -6.34 -1.01
C TRP A 30 7.16 -7.15 -1.93
N VAL A 31 8.30 -6.58 -2.28
CA VAL A 31 9.36 -7.27 -3.03
C VAL A 31 10.67 -7.19 -2.25
N GLU A 32 11.43 -8.27 -2.25
CA GLU A 32 12.75 -8.32 -1.60
C GLU A 32 13.80 -7.49 -2.34
N CYS A 33 13.58 -7.24 -3.63
CA CYS A 33 14.49 -6.48 -4.51
C CYS A 33 13.66 -5.56 -5.41
N GLY A 34 13.20 -4.43 -4.85
CA GLY A 34 12.47 -3.39 -5.58
C GLY A 34 13.37 -2.25 -6.04
N MET A 35 13.15 -1.79 -7.27
CA MET A 35 13.78 -0.59 -7.83
C MET A 35 12.83 0.61 -7.71
N CYS A 36 13.27 1.80 -8.13
CA CYS A 36 12.41 2.98 -8.18
C CYS A 36 11.29 2.81 -9.20
N GLU A 37 10.07 3.16 -8.80
CA GLU A 37 8.91 3.17 -9.69
C GLU A 37 8.88 4.46 -10.51
N SER A 38 8.17 4.40 -11.63
CA SER A 38 7.75 5.61 -12.32
C SER A 38 6.73 6.39 -11.48
N THR A 39 6.76 7.71 -11.62
CA THR A 39 5.79 8.63 -11.01
C THR A 39 5.01 9.35 -12.11
N CYS A 40 3.94 10.05 -11.75
CA CYS A 40 3.23 10.91 -12.73
C CYS A 40 4.13 12.01 -13.30
N GLU A 41 5.17 12.40 -12.56
CA GLU A 41 6.16 13.40 -12.94
C GLU A 41 7.34 12.78 -13.72
N GLY A 42 7.27 11.48 -14.05
CA GLY A 42 8.30 10.73 -14.76
C GLY A 42 9.16 9.85 -13.86
N LYS A 43 10.36 9.47 -14.32
CA LYS A 43 11.25 8.59 -13.55
C LYS A 43 12.01 9.39 -12.50
N PRO A 44 12.10 8.93 -11.24
CA PRO A 44 12.85 9.64 -10.20
C PRO A 44 14.32 9.86 -10.61
N PRO A 45 14.87 11.08 -10.47
CA PRO A 45 16.24 11.38 -10.90
C PRO A 45 17.30 10.70 -10.04
N LYS A 46 16.95 10.36 -8.78
CA LYS A 46 17.83 9.67 -7.84
C LYS A 46 17.31 8.26 -7.63
N CYS A 47 17.72 7.33 -8.48
CA CYS A 47 17.48 5.92 -8.24
C CYS A 47 18.76 5.21 -7.75
N PRO A 48 18.74 4.54 -6.59
CA PRO A 48 19.88 3.77 -6.13
C PRO A 48 20.29 2.71 -7.17
N PRO A 49 21.60 2.45 -7.36
CA PRO A 49 22.06 1.43 -8.29
C PRO A 49 21.78 0.00 -7.81
N LYS A 50 21.42 -0.17 -6.54
CA LYS A 50 21.04 -1.46 -5.94
C LYS A 50 19.56 -1.42 -5.59
N CYS A 51 18.86 -2.53 -5.85
CA CYS A 51 17.51 -2.71 -5.35
C CYS A 51 17.51 -2.84 -3.83
N VAL A 52 16.36 -2.55 -3.22
CA VAL A 52 16.14 -2.68 -1.79
C VAL A 52 14.80 -3.36 -1.54
N ALA A 53 14.68 -4.08 -0.42
CA ALA A 53 13.41 -4.66 -0.02
C ALA A 53 12.42 -3.53 0.32
N ARG A 54 11.31 -3.44 -0.43
CA ARG A 54 10.33 -2.36 -0.30
C ARG A 54 8.97 -2.74 -0.89
N CYS A 55 7.94 -1.97 -0.51
CA CYS A 55 6.67 -1.97 -1.23
C CYS A 55 6.83 -1.31 -2.59
N THR A 56 6.30 -1.96 -3.62
CA THR A 56 6.33 -1.50 -5.00
C THR A 56 4.92 -1.59 -5.58
N CYS A 57 4.51 -0.62 -6.39
CA CYS A 57 3.25 -0.59 -7.13
C CYS A 57 3.17 -1.80 -8.03
N TRP A 58 1.97 -2.32 -8.23
CA TRP A 58 1.75 -3.35 -9.24
C TRP A 58 2.19 -2.89 -10.63
N ASP A 59 2.55 -3.84 -11.47
CA ASP A 59 2.98 -3.57 -12.84
C ASP A 59 1.96 -2.71 -13.60
N GLY A 60 2.45 -1.69 -14.30
CA GLY A 60 1.63 -0.74 -15.06
C GLY A 60 1.08 0.45 -14.26
N LEU A 61 1.28 0.47 -12.94
CA LEU A 61 0.91 1.60 -12.09
C LEU A 61 2.10 2.56 -11.87
N VAL A 62 1.76 3.81 -11.58
CA VAL A 62 2.72 4.86 -11.23
C VAL A 62 2.44 5.39 -9.84
N ARG A 63 3.49 5.81 -9.15
CA ARG A 63 3.36 6.38 -7.81
C ARG A 63 3.08 7.88 -7.89
N HIS A 64 1.99 8.31 -7.27
CA HIS A 64 1.63 9.73 -7.14
C HIS A 64 1.07 9.98 -5.74
N ASN A 65 1.59 10.99 -5.03
CA ASN A 65 1.18 11.31 -3.65
C ASN A 65 1.13 10.12 -2.67
N LYS A 66 2.10 9.20 -2.80
CA LYS A 66 2.22 7.94 -2.03
C LYS A 66 1.23 6.83 -2.41
N GLU A 67 0.38 7.04 -3.39
CA GLU A 67 -0.57 6.04 -3.89
C GLU A 67 -0.14 5.50 -5.26
N CYS A 68 -0.52 4.26 -5.56
CA CYS A 68 -0.30 3.64 -6.86
C CYS A 68 -1.56 3.76 -7.72
N ILE A 69 -1.47 4.56 -8.78
CA ILE A 69 -2.59 4.86 -9.68
C ILE A 69 -2.28 4.43 -11.12
N SER A 70 -3.30 4.36 -11.97
CA SER A 70 -3.06 4.16 -13.40
C SER A 70 -2.34 5.38 -13.97
N SER A 71 -1.46 5.18 -14.94
CA SER A 71 -0.79 6.29 -15.64
C SER A 71 -1.79 7.23 -16.34
N SER A 72 -2.97 6.71 -16.71
CA SER A 72 -4.09 7.48 -17.27
C SER A 72 -4.76 8.41 -16.27
N ASP A 73 -4.57 8.18 -14.97
CA ASP A 73 -5.26 8.90 -13.91
C ASP A 73 -4.37 10.02 -13.33
N CYS A 74 -3.23 10.28 -13.96
CA CYS A 74 -2.32 11.36 -13.55
C CYS A 74 -3.00 12.73 -13.73
N PRO A 75 -2.95 13.62 -12.73
CA PRO A 75 -3.75 14.84 -12.71
C PRO A 75 -3.33 15.92 -13.71
N ASN A 76 -2.17 15.80 -14.35
CA ASN A 76 -1.59 16.82 -15.24
C ASN A 76 -1.01 16.19 -16.53
N GLN A 77 -1.73 15.30 -17.19
CA GLN A 77 -1.29 14.73 -18.48
C GLN A 77 -1.15 15.79 -19.58
#